data_AF-A0A353ZUF9-F1
#
_entry.id   AF-A0A353ZUF9-F1
#
_cell.length_a   1.000
_cell.length_b   1.000
_cell.length_c   1.000
_cell.angle_alpha   90.00
_cell.angle_beta   90.00
_cell.angle_gamma   90.00
#
_symmetry.space_group_name_H-M   'P 1'
#
loop_
_entity.id
_entity.type
_entity.pdbx_description
1 polymer ?
#
loop_
_entity_poly.entity_id
_entity_poly.type
_entity_poly.pdbx_seq_one_letter_code
_entity_poly.pdbx_strand_id
1 'polypeptide(L)'
;IGLVNAGFVRRIPDAANTTVPVGLGFDGKLLGWPTAVFVFGLILTIALVVRKVKGAILIGIIASTILSVILELTLHIGPSVQKDAPFNPQGWSLVAPRFTEWSAPDLSLIGKANPFGAFEHLGVVAAALLAFVILLSIFFDAMGTMVGLANEAGTVDKDGNIPDVDRVLQIDALGAIVGGGASV
;
A
#
# COMPACT_ATOMS: atom_id res chain seq x y z
N ILE A 1 -6.41 -2.91 -2.27
CA ILE A 1 -5.78 -1.86 -1.45
C ILE A 1 -6.05 -0.48 -2.04
N GLY A 2 -5.50 -0.12 -3.21
CA GLY A 2 -5.71 1.21 -3.82
C GLY A 2 -7.17 1.58 -4.14
N LEU A 3 -7.91 0.69 -4.82
CA LEU A 3 -9.34 0.88 -5.14
C LEU A 3 -10.21 1.08 -3.89
N VAL A 4 -9.83 0.44 -2.78
CA VAL A 4 -10.54 0.54 -1.50
C VAL A 4 -10.18 1.83 -0.78
N ASN A 5 -8.89 2.18 -0.71
CA ASN A 5 -8.43 3.43 -0.08
C ASN A 5 -8.93 4.68 -0.81
N ALA A 6 -9.09 4.62 -2.13
CA ALA A 6 -9.68 5.67 -2.94
C ALA A 6 -11.21 5.79 -2.75
N GLY A 7 -11.84 4.85 -2.06
CA GLY A 7 -13.30 4.77 -1.93
C GLY A 7 -14.03 4.40 -3.23
N PHE A 8 -13.30 4.00 -4.28
CA PHE A 8 -13.86 3.54 -5.57
C PHE A 8 -14.57 2.19 -5.40
N VAL A 9 -13.99 1.32 -4.56
CA VAL A 9 -14.59 0.07 -4.10
C VAL A 9 -14.80 0.13 -2.60
N ARG A 10 -16.01 -0.17 -2.12
CA ARG A 10 -16.30 -0.21 -0.67
C ARG A 10 -16.87 -1.55 -0.25
N ARG A 11 -16.57 -1.92 0.99
CA ARG A 11 -17.21 -3.06 1.66
C ARG A 11 -18.57 -2.58 2.15
N ILE A 12 -19.64 -3.22 1.70
CA ILE A 12 -20.99 -2.98 2.22
C ILE A 12 -21.21 -4.05 3.30
N PRO A 13 -21.53 -3.68 4.55
CA PRO A 13 -21.93 -4.69 5.52
C PRO A 13 -23.21 -5.37 5.03
N ASP A 14 -23.18 -6.70 4.91
CA ASP A 14 -24.41 -7.46 4.64
C ASP A 14 -25.35 -7.45 5.87
N ALA A 15 -26.51 -8.09 5.76
CA ALA A 15 -27.47 -8.22 6.86
C ALA A 15 -26.89 -8.90 8.13
N ALA A 16 -25.70 -9.51 8.04
CA ALA A 16 -24.97 -10.14 9.14
C ALA A 16 -23.71 -9.36 9.55
N ASN A 17 -23.54 -8.10 9.11
CA ASN A 17 -22.36 -7.25 9.32
C ASN A 17 -21.03 -7.90 8.86
N THR A 18 -21.09 -8.80 7.89
CA THR A 18 -19.90 -9.35 7.26
C THR A 18 -19.41 -8.43 6.15
N THR A 19 -18.09 -8.35 5.98
CA THR A 19 -17.45 -7.31 5.15
C THR A 19 -17.24 -7.71 3.69
N VAL A 20 -18.03 -8.67 3.18
CA VAL A 20 -17.74 -9.40 1.94
C VAL A 20 -18.56 -8.99 0.69
N PRO A 21 -19.68 -8.26 0.77
CA PRO A 21 -20.22 -7.60 -0.40
C PRO A 21 -19.38 -6.40 -0.83
N VAL A 22 -19.03 -6.36 -2.11
CA VAL A 22 -18.25 -5.29 -2.73
C VAL A 22 -19.19 -4.36 -3.50
N GLY A 23 -19.18 -3.07 -3.15
CA GLY A 23 -19.95 -2.01 -3.80
C GLY A 23 -19.09 -1.01 -4.56
N LEU A 24 -19.68 -0.38 -5.58
CA LEU A 24 -19.08 0.76 -6.28
C LEU A 24 -19.39 2.06 -5.53
N GLY A 25 -18.37 2.73 -5.03
CA GLY A 25 -18.51 3.98 -4.30
C GLY A 25 -19.40 3.88 -3.04
N PHE A 26 -20.04 4.99 -2.67
CA PHE A 26 -21.01 5.04 -1.58
C PHE A 26 -22.42 5.03 -2.18
N ASP A 27 -23.23 4.02 -1.82
CA ASP A 27 -24.59 3.86 -2.34
C ASP A 27 -24.67 3.79 -3.89
N GLY A 28 -23.71 3.11 -4.51
CA GLY A 28 -23.62 3.00 -5.98
C GLY A 28 -23.08 4.24 -6.69
N LYS A 29 -22.67 5.28 -5.96
CA LYS A 29 -22.17 6.55 -6.52
C LYS A 29 -20.72 6.79 -6.15
N LEU A 30 -19.91 7.19 -7.13
CA LEU A 30 -18.52 7.59 -6.94
C LEU A 30 -18.47 9.01 -6.36
N LEU A 31 -18.66 9.12 -5.05
CA LEU A 31 -18.67 10.38 -4.31
C LEU A 31 -17.43 10.48 -3.42
N GLY A 32 -16.74 11.62 -3.49
CA GLY A 32 -15.64 11.97 -2.60
C GLY A 32 -14.38 12.44 -3.33
N TRP A 33 -13.65 13.35 -2.69
CA TRP A 33 -12.37 13.87 -3.18
C TRP A 33 -11.29 12.80 -3.36
N PRO A 34 -11.17 11.78 -2.49
CA PRO A 34 -10.20 10.70 -2.72
C PRO A 34 -10.46 9.94 -4.02
N THR A 35 -11.73 9.72 -4.36
CA THR A 35 -12.12 9.05 -5.61
C THR A 35 -11.81 9.93 -6.82
N ALA A 36 -12.02 11.25 -6.73
CA ALA A 36 -11.66 12.19 -7.79
C ALA A 36 -10.14 12.21 -8.06
N VAL A 37 -9.31 12.24 -7.00
CA VAL A 37 -7.85 12.14 -7.13
C VAL A 37 -7.43 10.81 -7.76
N PHE A 38 -8.07 9.70 -7.36
CA PHE A 38 -7.80 8.39 -7.94
C PHE A 38 -8.11 8.37 -9.44
N VAL A 39 -9.27 8.87 -9.85
CA VAL A 39 -9.67 8.92 -11.27
C VAL A 39 -8.70 9.82 -12.06
N PHE A 40 -8.35 10.99 -11.53
CA PHE A 40 -7.36 11.87 -12.14
C PHE A 40 -6.00 11.18 -12.31
N GLY A 41 -5.47 10.58 -11.24
CA GLY A 41 -4.18 9.90 -11.24
C GLY A 41 -4.16 8.71 -12.20
N LEU A 42 -5.24 7.93 -12.27
CA LEU A 42 -5.40 6.82 -13.20
C LEU A 42 -5.39 7.30 -14.65
N ILE A 43 -6.21 8.30 -14.99
CA ILE A 43 -6.29 8.86 -16.35
C ILE A 43 -4.94 9.46 -16.75
N LEU A 44 -4.30 10.21 -15.86
CA LEU A 44 -2.98 10.81 -16.11
C LEU A 44 -1.93 9.73 -16.37
N THR A 45 -1.90 8.69 -15.53
CA THR A 45 -0.98 7.55 -15.69
C THR A 45 -1.21 6.87 -17.04
N ILE A 46 -2.45 6.54 -17.39
CA ILE A 46 -2.80 5.92 -18.68
C ILE A 46 -2.35 6.82 -19.84
N ALA A 47 -2.64 8.12 -19.78
CA ALA A 47 -2.27 9.05 -20.84
C ALA A 47 -0.74 9.14 -21.02
N LEU A 48 0.03 9.12 -19.92
CA LEU A 48 1.50 9.16 -19.96
C LEU A 48 2.09 7.83 -20.44
N VAL A 49 1.51 6.70 -20.04
CA VAL A 49 1.91 5.36 -20.49
C VAL A 49 1.66 5.20 -21.99
N VAL A 50 0.48 5.61 -22.49
CA VAL A 50 0.15 5.59 -23.93
C VAL A 50 1.11 6.48 -24.73
N ARG A 51 1.54 7.62 -24.15
CA ARG A 51 2.55 8.50 -24.74
C ARG A 51 3.99 8.00 -24.58
N LYS A 52 4.22 6.82 -23.98
CA LYS A 52 5.53 6.22 -23.73
C LYS A 52 6.49 7.17 -22.98
N VAL A 53 5.96 7.94 -22.02
CA VAL A 53 6.78 8.83 -21.19
C VAL A 53 7.55 8.00 -20.16
N LYS A 54 8.87 8.16 -20.11
CA LYS A 54 9.72 7.50 -19.10
C LYS A 54 9.29 7.94 -17.71
N GLY A 55 8.99 6.99 -16.84
CA GLY A 55 8.50 7.27 -15.48
C GLY A 55 7.03 7.71 -15.42
N ALA A 56 6.21 7.38 -16.41
CA ALA A 56 4.78 7.70 -16.45
C ALA A 56 4.04 7.39 -15.13
N ILE A 57 4.30 6.21 -14.54
CA ILE A 57 3.70 5.78 -13.27
C ILE A 57 4.17 6.68 -12.11
N LEU A 58 5.48 6.96 -12.04
CA LEU A 58 6.03 7.84 -11.01
C LEU A 58 5.45 9.26 -11.08
N ILE A 59 5.35 9.81 -12.29
CA ILE A 59 4.75 11.14 -12.51
C ILE A 59 3.27 11.12 -12.11
N GLY A 60 2.53 10.06 -12.45
CA GLY A 60 1.14 9.89 -12.04
C GLY A 60 0.98 9.87 -10.51
N ILE A 61 1.83 9.12 -9.81
CA ILE A 61 1.85 9.07 -8.35
C ILE A 61 2.14 10.46 -7.78
N ILE A 62 3.25 11.10 -8.18
CA ILE A 62 3.64 12.42 -7.67
C ILE A 62 2.55 13.47 -7.91
N ALA A 63 2.00 13.53 -9.12
CA ALA A 63 0.93 14.48 -9.45
C ALA A 63 -0.34 14.22 -8.64
N SER A 64 -0.73 12.96 -8.44
CA SER A 64 -1.89 12.60 -7.62
C SER A 64 -1.67 12.93 -6.13
N THR A 65 -0.44 12.77 -5.62
CA THR A 65 -0.06 13.14 -4.26
C THR A 65 -0.07 14.65 -4.06
N ILE A 66 0.47 15.41 -5.01
CA ILE A 66 0.43 16.88 -4.95
C ILE A 66 -1.03 17.36 -4.96
N LEU A 67 -1.85 16.80 -5.86
CA LEU A 67 -3.28 17.14 -5.93
C LEU A 67 -4.01 16.79 -4.64
N SER A 68 -3.75 15.62 -4.04
CA SER A 68 -4.40 15.21 -2.79
C SER A 68 -4.07 16.13 -1.63
N VAL A 69 -2.80 16.54 -1.51
CA VAL A 69 -2.34 17.50 -0.51
C VAL A 69 -2.99 18.87 -0.70
N ILE A 70 -3.05 19.39 -1.94
CA ILE A 70 -3.70 20.68 -2.23
C ILE A 70 -5.18 20.65 -1.86
N LEU A 71 -5.89 19.56 -2.18
CA LEU A 71 -7.30 19.41 -1.85
C LEU A 71 -7.53 19.33 -0.34
N GLU A 72 -6.69 18.61 0.40
CA GLU A 72 -6.79 18.56 1.86
C GLU A 72 -6.51 19.94 2.50
N LEU A 73 -5.53 20.70 2.00
CA LEU A 73 -5.20 22.03 2.51
C LEU A 73 -6.29 23.07 2.23
N THR A 74 -7.02 22.95 1.12
CA THR A 74 -8.05 23.93 0.73
C THR A 74 -9.41 23.58 1.30
N LEU A 75 -9.79 22.30 1.28
CA LEU A 75 -11.13 21.85 1.60
C LEU A 75 -11.27 21.20 2.99
N HIS A 76 -10.15 20.97 3.69
CA HIS A 76 -10.14 20.42 5.06
C HIS A 76 -11.03 19.19 5.23
N ILE A 77 -10.91 18.24 4.30
CA ILE A 77 -11.81 17.10 4.15
C ILE A 77 -11.67 16.14 5.34
N GLY A 78 -10.43 15.86 5.73
CA GLY A 78 -10.10 14.98 6.84
C GLY A 78 -10.35 13.49 6.57
N PRO A 79 -9.92 12.62 7.50
CA PRO A 79 -10.12 11.17 7.37
C PRO A 79 -11.58 10.76 7.56
N SER A 80 -11.95 9.65 6.93
CA SER A 80 -13.28 9.05 6.89
C SER A 80 -13.71 8.48 8.24
N VAL A 81 -12.75 8.02 9.03
CA VAL A 81 -12.94 7.56 10.40
C VAL A 81 -12.14 8.47 11.33
N GLN A 82 -12.82 9.15 12.26
CA GLN A 82 -12.22 9.96 13.32
C GLN A 82 -12.80 9.55 14.67
N LYS A 83 -11.98 9.61 15.70
CA LYS A 83 -12.35 9.19 17.06
C LYS A 83 -13.47 10.06 17.66
N ASP A 84 -13.53 11.34 17.26
CA ASP A 84 -14.37 12.37 17.87
C ASP A 84 -15.39 12.99 16.88
N ALA A 85 -15.61 12.38 15.71
CA ALA A 85 -16.52 12.91 14.69
C ALA A 85 -17.32 11.79 13.99
N PRO A 86 -18.54 12.08 13.47
CA PRO A 86 -19.31 11.11 12.70
C PRO A 86 -18.55 10.67 11.43
N PHE A 87 -18.79 9.41 11.02
CA PHE A 87 -18.19 8.83 9.83
C PHE A 87 -18.39 9.74 8.61
N ASN A 88 -17.29 10.17 8.00
CA ASN A 88 -17.31 10.98 6.78
C ASN A 88 -17.15 10.06 5.56
N PRO A 89 -18.24 9.73 4.83
CA PRO A 89 -18.16 8.86 3.68
C PRO A 89 -17.34 9.46 2.53
N GLN A 90 -17.11 10.78 2.49
CA GLN A 90 -16.33 11.43 1.44
C GLN A 90 -14.86 11.71 1.84
N GLY A 91 -14.47 11.31 3.06
CA GLY A 91 -13.14 11.53 3.63
C GLY A 91 -12.06 10.56 3.16
N TRP A 92 -10.80 10.88 3.45
CA TRP A 92 -9.64 10.03 3.18
C TRP A 92 -9.69 8.74 3.99
N SER A 93 -9.22 7.59 3.46
CA SER A 93 -9.43 6.28 4.10
C SER A 93 -8.96 6.21 5.58
N LEU A 94 -7.66 6.07 5.84
CA LEU A 94 -7.13 6.01 7.22
C LEU A 94 -6.29 7.24 7.58
N VAL A 95 -5.48 7.73 6.64
CA VAL A 95 -4.58 8.85 6.85
C VAL A 95 -4.91 9.93 5.82
N ALA A 96 -5.22 11.13 6.31
CA ALA A 96 -5.40 12.28 5.43
C ALA A 96 -4.03 12.77 4.93
N PRO A 97 -3.90 13.11 3.64
CA PRO A 97 -2.66 13.59 3.04
C PRO A 97 -2.45 15.06 3.46
N ARG A 98 -1.99 15.25 4.69
CA ARG A 98 -1.67 16.57 5.23
C ARG A 98 -0.18 16.83 5.09
N PHE A 99 0.16 18.09 4.85
CA PHE A 99 1.52 18.56 5.08
C PHE A 99 1.73 18.62 6.59
N THR A 100 2.24 17.56 7.19
CA THR A 100 2.66 17.59 8.60
C THR A 100 3.97 18.37 8.71
N GLU A 101 4.21 18.93 9.89
CA GLU A 101 5.53 19.47 10.23
C GLU A 101 6.58 18.38 9.99
N TRP A 102 7.68 18.74 9.33
CA TRP A 102 8.77 17.82 9.06
C TRP A 102 9.31 17.32 10.41
N SER A 103 9.05 16.05 10.73
CA SER A 103 9.66 15.38 11.88
C SER A 103 10.85 14.57 11.40
N ALA A 104 11.95 14.63 12.16
CA ALA A 104 13.05 13.69 11.95
C ALA A 104 12.53 12.24 12.06
N PRO A 105 13.07 11.29 11.28
CA PRO A 105 12.67 9.89 11.38
C PRO A 105 12.88 9.38 12.80
N ASP A 106 11.88 8.71 13.36
CA ASP A 106 11.99 8.07 14.67
C ASP A 106 12.81 6.79 14.53
N LEU A 107 14.06 6.85 15.00
CA LEU A 107 15.00 5.72 15.02
C LEU A 107 15.04 5.04 16.39
N SER A 108 14.08 5.31 17.27
CA SER A 108 14.07 4.78 18.64
C SER A 108 13.91 3.26 18.73
N LEU A 109 13.48 2.62 17.64
CA LEU A 109 13.42 1.16 17.47
C LEU A 109 14.74 0.54 17.04
N ILE A 110 15.72 1.36 16.59
CA ILE A 110 17.02 0.82 16.18
C ILE A 110 17.73 0.22 17.40
N GLY A 111 18.05 -1.08 17.33
CA GLY A 111 18.76 -1.81 18.37
C GLY A 111 17.90 -2.31 19.53
N LYS A 112 16.58 -2.16 19.47
CA LYS A 112 15.65 -2.73 20.49
C LYS A 112 15.14 -4.13 20.14
N ALA A 113 15.91 -4.84 19.32
CA ALA A 113 15.44 -6.05 18.68
C ALA A 113 15.03 -7.16 19.65
N ASN A 114 13.74 -7.50 19.65
CA ASN A 114 13.19 -8.62 20.41
C ASN A 114 12.66 -9.75 19.48
N PRO A 115 13.50 -10.75 19.13
CA PRO A 115 13.08 -11.88 18.29
C PRO A 115 12.05 -12.80 18.98
N PHE A 116 11.93 -12.74 20.31
CA PHE A 116 11.01 -13.58 21.08
C PHE A 116 9.75 -12.85 21.54
N GLY A 117 9.68 -11.52 21.40
CA GLY A 117 8.56 -10.71 21.90
C GLY A 117 7.21 -11.11 21.29
N ALA A 118 7.20 -11.50 20.01
CA ALA A 118 5.99 -12.03 19.38
C ALA A 118 5.49 -13.32 20.06
N PHE A 119 6.39 -14.20 20.50
CA PHE A 119 6.04 -15.45 21.17
C PHE A 119 5.58 -15.22 22.61
N GLU A 120 6.12 -14.22 23.31
CA GLU A 120 5.70 -13.82 24.65
C GLU A 120 4.29 -13.19 24.65
N HIS A 121 4.01 -12.32 23.67
CA HIS A 121 2.75 -11.58 23.61
C HIS A 121 1.61 -12.33 22.93
N LEU A 122 1.90 -13.15 21.92
CA LEU A 122 0.89 -13.85 21.11
C LEU A 122 0.80 -15.34 21.42
N GLY A 123 1.79 -15.91 22.13
CA GLY A 123 1.94 -17.34 22.30
C GLY A 123 2.50 -18.04 21.05
N VAL A 124 2.99 -19.26 21.23
CA VAL A 124 3.76 -19.98 20.20
C VAL A 124 2.98 -20.19 18.90
N VAL A 125 1.72 -20.62 19.02
CA VAL A 125 0.90 -20.96 17.85
C VAL A 125 0.56 -19.73 17.02
N ALA A 126 0.12 -18.64 17.66
CA ALA A 126 -0.26 -17.43 16.94
C ALA A 126 0.95 -16.71 16.36
N ALA A 127 2.08 -16.67 17.08
CA ALA A 127 3.33 -16.12 16.57
C ALA A 127 3.85 -16.91 15.35
N ALA A 128 3.78 -18.24 15.38
CA ALA A 128 4.20 -19.07 14.26
C ALA A 128 3.30 -18.89 13.03
N LEU A 129 1.98 -18.83 13.22
CA LEU A 129 1.04 -18.55 12.13
C LEU A 129 1.27 -17.16 11.54
N LEU A 130 1.48 -16.14 12.38
CA LEU A 130 1.78 -14.79 11.93
C LEU A 130 3.08 -14.74 11.12
N ALA A 131 4.15 -15.35 11.62
CA ALA A 131 5.43 -15.44 10.92
C ALA A 131 5.29 -16.14 9.57
N PHE A 132 4.52 -17.23 9.50
CA PHE A 132 4.24 -17.95 8.27
C PHE A 132 3.46 -17.09 7.24
N VAL A 133 2.42 -16.38 7.69
CA VAL A 133 1.64 -15.48 6.81
C VAL A 133 2.50 -14.34 6.29
N ILE A 134 3.32 -13.73 7.14
CA ILE A 134 4.25 -12.66 6.74
C ILE A 134 5.27 -13.19 5.73
N LEU A 135 5.85 -14.37 5.99
CA LEU A 135 6.80 -15.02 5.08
C LEU A 135 6.19 -15.23 3.69
N LEU A 136 4.97 -15.80 3.61
CA LEU A 136 4.28 -15.97 2.33
C LEU A 136 4.00 -14.64 1.64
N SER A 137 3.61 -13.61 2.39
CA SER A 137 3.36 -12.28 1.84
C SER A 137 4.63 -11.67 1.22
N ILE A 138 5.77 -11.76 1.92
CA ILE A 138 7.06 -11.24 1.43
C ILE A 138 7.52 -12.03 0.21
N PHE A 139 7.41 -13.36 0.25
CA PHE A 139 7.79 -14.21 -0.87
C PHE A 139 7.01 -13.86 -2.15
N PHE A 140 5.70 -13.67 -2.06
CA PHE A 140 4.90 -13.30 -3.22
C PHE A 140 5.16 -11.87 -3.71
N ASP A 141 5.49 -10.93 -2.81
CA ASP A 141 5.87 -9.58 -3.20
C ASP A 141 7.22 -9.55 -3.93
N ALA A 142 8.21 -10.28 -3.40
CA ALA A 142 9.53 -10.42 -4.02
C ALA A 142 9.43 -11.09 -5.40
N MET A 143 8.66 -12.17 -5.54
CA MET A 143 8.43 -12.79 -6.85
C MET A 143 7.66 -11.86 -7.79
N GLY A 144 6.61 -11.18 -7.31
CA GLY A 144 5.81 -10.27 -8.12
C GLY A 144 6.62 -9.10 -8.68
N THR A 145 7.44 -8.48 -7.83
CA THR A 145 8.35 -7.39 -8.25
C THR A 145 9.46 -7.88 -9.17
N MET A 146 10.06 -9.05 -8.88
CA MET A 146 11.09 -9.63 -9.74
C MET A 146 10.55 -9.95 -11.14
N VAL A 147 9.38 -10.60 -11.22
CA VAL A 147 8.73 -10.94 -12.49
C VAL A 147 8.33 -9.69 -13.26
N GLY A 148 7.77 -8.69 -12.59
CA GLY A 148 7.42 -7.42 -13.22
C GLY A 148 8.64 -6.69 -13.78
N LEU A 149 9.70 -6.59 -12.97
CA LEU A 149 10.93 -5.90 -13.37
C LEU A 149 11.67 -6.66 -14.48
N ALA A 150 11.76 -7.99 -14.40
CA ALA A 150 12.45 -8.79 -15.41
C ALA A 150 11.77 -8.71 -16.78
N ASN A 151 10.43 -8.73 -16.81
CA ASN A 151 9.67 -8.54 -18.04
C ASN A 151 9.87 -7.14 -18.64
N GLU A 152 9.81 -6.10 -17.80
CA GLU A 152 10.01 -4.72 -18.27
C GLU A 152 11.46 -4.45 -18.71
N ALA A 153 12.43 -5.08 -18.05
CA ALA A 153 13.85 -4.99 -18.41
C ALA A 153 14.23 -5.88 -19.60
N GLY A 154 13.34 -6.76 -20.06
CA GLY A 154 13.61 -7.71 -21.14
C GLY A 154 14.68 -8.74 -20.79
N THR A 155 14.87 -9.04 -19.51
CA THR A 155 15.89 -9.98 -19.01
C THR A 155 15.38 -11.41 -18.86
N VAL A 156 14.09 -11.65 -19.16
CA VAL A 156 13.49 -12.99 -19.19
C VAL A 156 14.02 -13.76 -20.40
N ASP A 157 14.44 -15.01 -20.18
CA ASP A 157 14.93 -15.86 -21.26
C ASP A 157 13.79 -16.36 -22.17
N LYS A 158 14.17 -17.03 -23.27
CA LYS A 158 13.23 -17.58 -24.26
C LYS A 158 12.30 -18.66 -23.69
N ASP A 159 12.66 -19.27 -22.58
CA ASP A 159 11.93 -20.34 -21.93
C ASP A 159 11.07 -19.80 -20.75
N GLY A 160 11.07 -18.48 -20.53
CA GLY A 160 10.30 -17.79 -19.50
C GLY A 160 10.98 -17.71 -18.12
N ASN A 161 12.25 -18.10 -18.01
CA ASN A 161 12.98 -18.05 -16.74
C ASN A 161 13.64 -16.69 -16.54
N ILE A 162 13.70 -16.27 -15.28
CA ILE A 162 14.44 -15.09 -14.85
C ILE A 162 15.84 -15.57 -14.41
N PRO A 163 16.93 -14.95 -14.89
CA PRO A 163 18.27 -15.29 -14.45
C PRO A 163 18.48 -14.91 -12.97
N ASP A 164 19.25 -15.72 -12.24
CA ASP A 164 19.69 -15.43 -10.86
C ASP A 164 18.54 -15.18 -9.85
N VAL A 165 17.38 -15.82 -10.02
CA VAL A 165 16.22 -15.71 -9.10
C VAL A 165 16.62 -16.01 -7.65
N ASP A 166 17.46 -17.02 -7.46
CA ASP A 166 17.98 -17.44 -6.16
C ASP A 166 18.75 -16.32 -5.47
N ARG A 167 19.57 -15.56 -6.21
CA ARG A 167 20.32 -14.41 -5.67
C ARG A 167 19.38 -13.29 -5.27
N VAL A 168 18.37 -12.99 -6.08
CA VAL A 168 17.41 -11.93 -5.77
C VAL A 168 16.64 -12.28 -4.49
N LEU A 169 16.17 -13.52 -4.35
CA LEU A 169 15.48 -13.97 -3.14
C LEU A 169 16.40 -13.99 -1.90
N GLN A 170 17.69 -14.33 -2.07
CA GLN A 170 18.66 -14.27 -0.96
C GLN A 170 18.88 -12.84 -0.46
N ILE A 171 18.99 -11.86 -1.37
CA ILE A 171 19.15 -10.44 -0.99
C ILE A 171 17.88 -9.91 -0.32
N ASP A 172 16.70 -10.28 -0.80
CA ASP A 172 15.43 -9.92 -0.16
C ASP A 172 15.33 -10.49 1.27
N ALA A 173 15.62 -11.78 1.44
CA ALA A 173 15.64 -12.43 2.75
C ALA A 173 16.68 -11.80 3.70
N LEU A 174 17.88 -11.50 3.19
CA LEU A 174 18.91 -10.81 3.98
C LEU A 174 18.44 -9.41 4.40
N GLY A 175 17.80 -8.68 3.49
CA GLY A 175 17.19 -7.38 3.77
C GLY A 175 16.12 -7.46 4.85
N ALA A 176 15.27 -8.48 4.81
CA ALA A 176 14.26 -8.72 5.84
C ALA A 176 14.89 -9.06 7.21
N ILE A 177 15.93 -9.90 7.26
CA ILE A 177 16.64 -10.25 8.50
C ILE A 177 17.36 -9.03 9.08
N VAL A 178 18.06 -8.25 8.26
CA VAL A 178 18.76 -7.04 8.70
C VAL A 178 17.75 -5.98 9.12
N GLY A 179 16.66 -5.79 8.37
CA GLY A 179 15.58 -4.85 8.69
C GLY A 179 14.91 -5.20 10.02
N GLY A 180 14.50 -6.45 10.20
CA GLY A 180 13.95 -6.92 11.47
C GLY A 180 14.97 -6.87 12.60
N GLY A 181 16.19 -7.36 12.39
CA GLY A 181 17.25 -7.37 13.41
C GLY A 181 17.74 -5.99 13.80
N ALA A 182 17.66 -5.00 12.91
CA ALA A 182 17.96 -3.61 13.22
C ALA A 182 16.78 -2.91 13.90
N SER A 183 15.55 -3.28 13.56
CA SER A 183 14.30 -2.66 14.01
C SER A 183 13.34 -3.75 14.51
N VAL A 184 13.46 -4.08 15.79
CA VAL A 184 12.34 -4.61 16.58
C VAL A 184 12.24 -3.81 17.86
#